data_AF-A0A1V5SNG6-F1
#
_entry.id   AF-A0A1V5SNG6-F1
#
_cell.length_a   1.000
_cell.length_b   1.000
_cell.length_c   1.000
_cell.angle_alpha   90.00
_cell.angle_beta   90.00
_cell.angle_gamma   90.00
#
_symmetry.space_group_name_H-M   'P 1'
#
loop_
_entity.id
_entity.type
_entity.pdbx_description
1 polymer ?
#
loop_
_entity_poly.entity_id
_entity_poly.type
_entity_poly.pdbx_seq_one_letter_code
_entity_poly.pdbx_strand_id
1 'polypeptide(L)'
;MITKERAVAIAEKLHGAKFKLYQITHGVPENFAIYGSFPRNPDDVWCVSCSIGSGKANVLASGHAVVISKETGNVLYDGSACDEG
;
A
#
# COMPACT_ATOMS: atom_id res chain seq x y z
N MET A 1 -17.89 0.70 -4.83
CA MET A 1 -16.45 0.96 -4.67
C MET A 1 -16.19 1.55 -3.30
N ILE A 2 -15.07 1.17 -2.67
CA ILE A 2 -14.63 1.69 -1.37
C ILE A 2 -13.94 3.05 -1.52
N THR A 3 -14.08 3.89 -0.50
CA THR A 3 -13.45 5.21 -0.46
C THR A 3 -11.97 5.13 -0.12
N LYS A 4 -11.25 6.23 -0.39
CA LYS A 4 -9.87 6.44 0.03
C LYS A 4 -9.69 6.19 1.54
N GLU A 5 -10.57 6.74 2.38
CA GLU A 5 -10.48 6.56 3.84
C GLU A 5 -10.66 5.10 4.24
N ARG A 6 -11.55 4.38 3.56
CA ARG A 6 -11.75 2.95 3.82
C ARG A 6 -10.53 2.12 3.44
N ALA A 7 -9.86 2.44 2.34
CA ALA A 7 -8.62 1.79 1.93
C ALA A 7 -7.48 2.02 2.94
N VAL A 8 -7.33 3.26 3.44
CA VAL A 8 -6.37 3.57 4.52
C VAL A 8 -6.69 2.79 5.78
N ALA A 9 -7.96 2.75 6.21
CA ALA A 9 -8.37 2.01 7.41
C ALA A 9 -8.09 0.50 7.28
N ILE A 10 -8.19 -0.08 6.08
CA ILE A 10 -7.83 -1.48 5.83
C ILE A 10 -6.33 -1.69 5.99
N ALA A 11 -5.51 -0.83 5.38
CA ALA A 11 -4.04 -0.91 5.49
C ALA A 11 -3.55 -0.68 6.93
N GLU A 12 -4.15 0.28 7.64
CA GLU A 12 -3.86 0.53 9.06
C GLU A 12 -4.23 -0.67 9.93
N LYS A 13 -5.42 -1.26 9.72
CA LYS A 13 -5.84 -2.47 10.44
C LYS A 13 -4.93 -3.66 10.14
N LEU A 14 -4.41 -3.77 8.92
CA LEU A 14 -3.52 -4.86 8.50
C LEU A 14 -2.18 -4.82 9.24
N HIS A 15 -1.57 -3.63 9.39
CA HIS A 15 -0.23 -3.48 9.97
C HIS A 15 -0.23 -3.00 11.44
N GLY A 16 -1.38 -2.55 11.94
CA GLY A 16 -1.56 -2.08 13.31
C GLY A 16 -0.69 -0.87 13.65
N ALA A 17 -0.23 -0.79 14.90
CA ALA A 17 0.50 0.35 15.45
C ALA A 17 1.83 0.70 14.76
N LYS A 18 2.31 -0.15 13.84
CA LYS A 18 3.53 0.08 13.04
C LYS A 18 3.26 0.79 11.72
N PHE A 19 2.00 0.95 11.35
CA PHE A 19 1.57 1.60 10.13
C PHE A 19 1.84 3.10 10.20
N LYS A 20 2.53 3.62 9.18
CA LYS A 20 2.63 5.05 8.94
C LYS A 20 2.30 5.33 7.48
N LEU A 21 1.14 5.95 7.24
CA LEU A 21 0.74 6.36 5.90
C LEU A 21 1.70 7.42 5.35
N TYR A 22 2.16 7.24 4.12
CA TYR A 22 2.88 8.25 3.35
C TYR A 22 2.00 8.87 2.28
N GLN A 23 1.41 8.03 1.43
CA GLN A 23 0.54 8.48 0.34
C GLN A 23 -0.47 7.41 -0.03
N ILE A 24 -1.54 7.82 -0.69
CA ILE A 24 -2.51 6.92 -1.32
C ILE A 24 -2.88 7.45 -2.69
N THR A 25 -2.78 6.59 -3.70
CA THR A 25 -3.01 6.92 -5.10
C THR A 25 -4.07 6.01 -5.72
N HIS A 26 -4.69 6.52 -6.78
CA HIS A 26 -5.44 5.69 -7.73
C HIS A 26 -4.44 4.88 -8.54
N GLY A 27 -4.54 3.55 -8.53
CA GLY A 27 -3.57 2.70 -9.21
C GLY A 27 -2.22 2.62 -8.50
N VAL A 28 -1.40 1.68 -8.97
CA VAL A 28 -0.01 1.54 -8.55
C VAL A 28 0.84 2.58 -9.30
N PRO A 29 1.61 3.43 -8.60
CA PRO A 29 2.55 4.35 -9.24
C PRO A 29 3.55 3.62 -10.14
N GLU A 30 3.94 4.22 -11.26
CA GLU A 30 4.84 3.57 -12.24
C GLU A 30 6.25 3.31 -11.67
N ASN A 31 6.68 4.12 -10.71
CA ASN A 31 7.94 3.98 -9.99
C ASN A 31 7.94 2.81 -8.97
N PHE A 32 6.79 2.20 -8.68
CA PHE A 32 6.72 1.09 -7.74
C PHE A 32 6.95 -0.24 -8.45
N ALA A 33 8.05 -0.92 -8.10
CA ALA A 33 8.37 -2.25 -8.60
C ALA A 33 7.62 -3.35 -7.82
N ILE A 34 6.28 -3.26 -7.79
CA ILE A 34 5.43 -4.26 -7.15
C ILE A 34 5.31 -5.50 -8.05
N TYR A 35 5.57 -6.67 -7.48
CA TYR A 35 5.41 -7.97 -8.14
C TYR A 35 4.08 -8.61 -7.72
N GLY A 36 3.13 -8.76 -8.65
CA GLY A 36 1.85 -9.40 -8.39
C GLY A 36 0.93 -9.42 -9.61
N SER A 37 0.03 -10.43 -9.66
CA SER A 37 -1.00 -10.58 -10.69
C SER A 37 -2.32 -10.03 -10.19
N PHE A 38 -2.55 -8.74 -10.39
CA PHE A 38 -3.78 -8.05 -10.06
C PHE A 38 -4.04 -6.92 -11.08
N PRO A 39 -5.28 -6.44 -11.23
CA PRO A 39 -5.56 -5.32 -12.13
C PRO A 39 -4.77 -4.08 -11.71
N ARG A 40 -3.89 -3.59 -12.60
CA ARG A 40 -3.10 -2.36 -12.37
C ARG A 40 -3.80 -1.09 -12.81
N ASN A 41 -5.00 -1.22 -13.37
CA ASN A 41 -5.78 -0.10 -13.84
C ASN A 41 -6.10 0.85 -12.65
N PRO A 42 -5.80 2.15 -12.75
CA PRO A 42 -5.99 3.09 -11.64
C PRO A 42 -7.43 3.22 -11.16
N ASP A 43 -8.41 2.88 -11.99
CA ASP A 43 -9.82 2.87 -11.62
C ASP A 43 -10.20 1.67 -10.73
N ASP A 44 -9.48 0.56 -10.81
CA ASP A 44 -9.85 -0.70 -10.15
C ASP A 44 -9.18 -0.90 -8.78
N VAL A 45 -8.06 -0.20 -8.51
CA VAL A 45 -7.30 -0.37 -7.28
C VAL A 45 -6.89 0.93 -6.59
N TRP A 46 -6.76 0.86 -5.27
CA TRP A 46 -6.06 1.82 -4.43
C TRP A 46 -4.65 1.30 -4.14
N CYS A 47 -3.63 2.15 -4.27
CA CYS A 47 -2.29 1.86 -3.78
C CYS A 47 -2.00 2.71 -2.55
N VAL A 48 -1.84 2.08 -1.40
CA VAL A 48 -1.48 2.73 -0.14
C VAL A 48 0.01 2.55 0.08
N SER A 49 0.77 3.62 -0.01
CA SER A 49 2.18 3.62 0.36
C SER A 49 2.32 3.99 1.83
N CYS A 50 2.97 3.12 2.58
CA CYS A 50 3.20 3.27 4.00
C CYS A 50 4.63 2.85 4.34
N SER A 51 5.06 3.13 5.57
CA SER A 51 6.13 2.37 6.19
C SER A 51 5.58 1.47 7.28
N ILE A 52 6.26 0.35 7.45
CA ILE A 52 6.10 -0.53 8.60
C ILE A 52 7.34 -0.34 9.47
N GLY A 53 7.16 0.32 10.62
CA GLY A 53 8.25 0.50 11.57
C GLY A 53 8.80 -0.84 12.03
N SER A 54 10.03 -1.17 11.63
CA SER A 54 10.80 -2.21 12.31
C SER A 54 11.26 -1.61 13.63
N GLY A 55 11.07 -2.28 14.76
CA GLY A 55 11.33 -1.73 16.10
C GLY A 55 12.80 -1.35 16.40
N LYS A 56 13.67 -1.30 15.39
CA LYS A 56 15.04 -0.82 15.46
C LYS A 56 15.11 0.61 14.94
N ALA A 57 15.40 1.54 15.85
CA ALA A 57 15.32 2.99 15.68
C ALA A 57 16.21 3.64 14.58
N ASN A 58 16.88 2.87 13.72
CA ASN A 58 17.83 3.38 12.70
C ASN A 58 17.84 2.57 11.40
N VAL A 59 16.87 1.66 11.19
CA VAL A 59 16.71 1.01 9.88
C VAL A 59 15.78 1.91 9.06
N LEU A 60 16.26 2.41 7.92
CA LEU A 60 15.43 3.10 6.93
C LEU A 60 14.19 2.26 6.71
N ALA A 61 13.02 2.80 7.05
CA ALA A 61 11.79 2.07 6.88
C ALA A 61 11.57 1.93 5.37
N SER A 62 11.89 0.76 4.82
CA SER A 62 11.69 0.46 3.41
C SER A 62 10.24 0.78 3.04
N GLY A 63 10.05 1.51 1.94
CA GLY A 63 8.71 1.83 1.46
C GLY A 63 7.92 0.55 1.29
N HIS A 64 6.73 0.49 1.87
CA HIS A 64 5.80 -0.62 1.80
C HIS A 64 4.57 -0.16 1.03
N ALA A 65 3.99 -1.04 0.23
CA ALA A 65 2.82 -0.78 -0.56
C ALA A 65 1.75 -1.84 -0.28
N VAL A 66 0.53 -1.38 -0.05
CA VAL A 66 -0.66 -2.21 0.06
C VAL A 66 -1.59 -1.85 -1.09
N VAL A 67 -1.83 -2.81 -1.99
CA VAL A 67 -2.77 -2.64 -3.10
C VAL A 67 -4.10 -3.24 -2.72
N ILE A 68 -5.17 -2.47 -2.86
CA ILE A 68 -6.51 -2.84 -2.40
C ILE A 68 -7.50 -2.66 -3.55
N SER A 69 -8.34 -3.66 -3.80
CA SER A 69 -9.42 -3.57 -4.79
C SER A 69 -10.41 -2.47 -4.39
N LYS A 70 -10.72 -1.54 -5.30
CA LYS A 70 -11.78 -0.55 -5.06
C LYS A 70 -13.15 -1.21 -5.01
N GLU A 71 -13.38 -2.29 -5.74
CA GLU A 71 -14.69 -2.95 -5.77
C GLU A 71 -15.01 -3.62 -4.43
N THR A 72 -14.08 -4.47 -3.97
CA THR A 72 -14.32 -5.39 -2.85
C THR A 72 -13.67 -4.96 -1.54
N GLY A 73 -12.65 -4.10 -1.59
CA GLY A 73 -11.80 -3.80 -0.45
C GLY A 73 -10.82 -4.93 -0.07
N ASN A 74 -10.68 -5.95 -0.92
CA ASN A 74 -9.71 -7.01 -0.71
C ASN A 74 -8.29 -6.50 -0.93
N VAL A 75 -7.36 -6.92 -0.06
CA VAL A 75 -5.93 -6.70 -0.25
C VAL A 75 -5.44 -7.63 -1.36
N LEU A 76 -4.98 -7.02 -2.46
CA LEU A 76 -4.45 -7.69 -3.64
C LEU A 76 -2.93 -7.84 -3.56
N TYR A 77 -2.27 -6.94 -2.84
CA TYR A 77 -0.84 -6.97 -2.59
C TYR A 77 -0.52 -6.34 -1.23
N ASP A 78 0.45 -6.93 -0.55
CA ASP A 78 1.00 -6.44 0.71
C ASP A 78 2.50 -6.74 0.73
N GLY A 79 3.35 -5.73 0.54
CA GLY A 79 4.79 -5.93 0.46
C GLY A 79 5.60 -4.69 0.18
N SER A 80 6.89 -4.87 -0.12
CA SER A 80 7.80 -3.78 -0.46
C SER A 80 7.33 -3.00 -1.69
N ALA A 81 7.35 -1.67 -1.60
CA ALA A 81 7.12 -0.79 -2.74
C ALA A 81 8.28 -0.82 -3.74
N CYS A 82 9.47 -1.25 -3.30
CA CYS A 82 10.71 -1.27 -4.09
C CYS A 82 10.92 0.04 -4.90
N ASP A 83 10.66 1.17 -4.24
CA ASP A 83 10.74 2.54 -4.79
C ASP A 83 12.19 3.03 -5.00
N GLU A 84 13.19 2.15 -4.80
CA GLU A 84 14.62 2.47 -4.91
C GLU A 84 15.13 2.35 -6.37
N GLY A 85 14.48 3.08 -7.28
CA GLY A 85 14.87 3.24 -8.69
C GLY A 85 15.70 4.48 -8.95
#